data_AF-A0A2E8A6M4-F1
#
_entry.id   AF-A0A2E8A6M4-F1
#
_cell.length_a   1.000
_cell.length_b   1.000
_cell.length_c   1.000
_cell.angle_alpha   90.00
_cell.angle_beta   90.00
_cell.angle_gamma   90.00
#
_symmetry.space_group_name_H-M   'P 1'
#
loop_
_entity.id
_entity.type
_entity.pdbx_description
1 polymer ?
#
loop_
_entity_poly.entity_id
_entity_poly.type
_entity_poly.pdbx_seq_one_letter_code
_entity_poly.pdbx_strand_id
1 'polypeptide(L)'
;GFILYSSFSQIDPTYIRAELDALDRFSVVIDNLNSGSDYFYRAYSINEIGESRGTIKRFSMPEEKSWHDIFPVFEGGWRLSEWFGTFLPFENGWIYHQELGWVFVTSDKRDGLWLWHESHGWLWTMEGVWPYLYCNDTSNWLYFIKNLPGMPYFYDYGMNNYYHFEVGFPIDDNTADEHMHMNNKTTTGSVNPEPGPMSFGQ
;
A
#
# COMPACT_ATOMS: atom_id res chain seq x y z
N GLY A 1 -30.51 -20.44 -0.96
CA GLY A 1 -29.33 -19.62 -1.36
C GLY A 1 -29.37 -18.28 -0.65
N PHE A 2 -28.43 -17.40 -0.97
CA PHE A 2 -28.36 -16.02 -0.48
C PHE A 2 -28.39 -15.01 -1.63
N ILE A 3 -28.95 -13.83 -1.38
CA ILE A 3 -28.82 -12.67 -2.26
C ILE A 3 -27.96 -11.65 -1.51
N LEU A 4 -26.91 -11.15 -2.14
CA LEU A 4 -25.99 -10.14 -1.60
C LEU A 4 -26.20 -8.81 -2.33
N TYR A 5 -26.10 -7.71 -1.59
CA TYR A 5 -26.19 -6.34 -2.08
C TYR A 5 -25.03 -5.52 -1.52
N SER A 6 -24.40 -4.71 -2.38
CA SER A 6 -23.35 -3.73 -2.00
C SER A 6 -23.93 -2.42 -1.45
N SER A 7 -25.25 -2.26 -1.46
CA SER A 7 -25.92 -1.06 -0.97
C SER A 7 -27.35 -1.36 -0.50
N PHE A 8 -27.87 -0.50 0.37
CA PHE A 8 -29.23 -0.64 0.90
C PHE A 8 -30.32 -0.43 -0.17
N SER A 9 -30.01 0.28 -1.26
CA SER A 9 -30.91 0.47 -2.40
C SER A 9 -31.16 -0.83 -3.18
N GLN A 10 -30.43 -1.91 -2.86
CA GLN A 10 -30.64 -3.25 -3.41
C GLN A 10 -30.49 -3.32 -4.94
N ILE A 11 -29.70 -2.40 -5.51
CA ILE A 11 -29.36 -2.36 -6.93
C ILE A 11 -28.33 -3.47 -7.21
N ASP A 12 -28.48 -4.14 -8.36
CA ASP A 12 -27.59 -5.20 -8.87
C ASP A 12 -27.31 -6.35 -7.87
N PRO A 13 -28.36 -7.13 -7.51
CA PRO A 13 -28.21 -8.26 -6.59
C PRO A 13 -27.30 -9.35 -7.14
N THR A 14 -26.38 -9.83 -6.29
CA THR A 14 -25.62 -11.04 -6.57
C THR A 14 -26.33 -12.25 -5.97
N TYR A 15 -26.78 -13.18 -6.82
CA TYR A 15 -27.38 -14.43 -6.38
C TYR A 15 -26.32 -15.49 -6.11
N ILE A 16 -26.34 -16.02 -4.91
CA ILE A 16 -25.37 -16.99 -4.42
C ILE A 16 -26.12 -18.26 -4.07
N ARG A 17 -25.95 -19.28 -4.91
CA ARG A 17 -26.55 -20.59 -4.69
C ARG A 17 -25.87 -21.27 -3.50
N ALA A 18 -26.67 -21.87 -2.63
CA ALA A 18 -26.20 -22.69 -1.52
C ALA A 18 -27.06 -23.96 -1.50
N GLU A 19 -26.43 -25.08 -1.20
CA GLU A 19 -27.07 -26.39 -1.09
C GLU A 19 -27.33 -26.72 0.38
N LEU A 20 -28.32 -27.58 0.61
CA LEU A 20 -28.63 -28.08 1.94
C LEU A 20 -27.62 -29.16 2.32
N ASP A 21 -27.11 -29.08 3.55
CA ASP A 21 -26.33 -30.14 4.17
C ASP A 21 -27.25 -31.26 4.70
N ALA A 22 -26.65 -32.32 5.25
CA ALA A 22 -27.40 -33.47 5.79
C ALA A 22 -28.29 -33.13 7.01
N LEU A 23 -28.24 -31.90 7.51
CA LEU A 23 -29.03 -31.38 8.64
C LEU A 23 -29.99 -30.27 8.19
N ASP A 24 -30.27 -30.16 6.89
CA ASP A 24 -31.13 -29.13 6.29
C ASP A 24 -30.65 -27.68 6.55
N ARG A 25 -29.34 -27.49 6.69
CA ARG A 25 -28.71 -26.16 6.81
C ARG A 25 -28.00 -25.81 5.52
N PHE A 26 -27.87 -24.53 5.22
CA PHE A 26 -27.09 -24.06 4.09
C PHE A 26 -26.18 -22.92 4.52
N SER A 27 -24.98 -22.89 3.94
CA SER A 27 -23.97 -21.85 4.17
C SER A 27 -23.24 -21.55 2.88
N VAL A 28 -22.63 -20.37 2.79
CA VAL A 28 -21.75 -19.99 1.70
C VAL A 28 -20.56 -19.20 2.23
N VAL A 29 -19.41 -19.37 1.59
CA VAL A 29 -18.21 -18.55 1.78
C VAL A 29 -18.12 -17.60 0.60
N ILE A 30 -17.81 -16.33 0.88
CA ILE A 30 -17.69 -15.27 -0.12
C ILE A 30 -16.35 -14.60 0.12
N ASP A 31 -15.54 -14.53 -0.94
CA ASP A 31 -14.22 -13.89 -0.94
C ASP A 31 -14.26 -12.57 -1.70
N ASN A 32 -13.17 -11.79 -1.63
CA ASN A 32 -12.99 -10.52 -2.35
C ASN A 32 -14.05 -9.45 -2.06
N LEU A 33 -14.51 -9.38 -0.81
CA LEU A 33 -15.32 -8.27 -0.35
C LEU A 33 -14.42 -7.07 -0.04
N ASN A 34 -14.91 -5.87 -0.33
CA ASN A 34 -14.20 -4.64 -0.07
C ASN A 34 -14.16 -4.39 1.44
N SER A 35 -12.97 -4.18 1.99
CA SER A 35 -12.78 -3.76 3.38
C SER A 35 -13.47 -2.42 3.65
N GLY A 36 -13.87 -2.19 4.90
CA GLY A 36 -14.57 -0.97 5.32
C GLY A 36 -15.96 -0.76 4.70
N SER A 37 -16.47 -1.73 3.93
CA SER A 37 -17.77 -1.63 3.26
C SER A 37 -18.89 -2.33 4.01
N ASP A 38 -20.09 -1.76 3.95
CA ASP A 38 -21.32 -2.37 4.44
C ASP A 38 -21.95 -3.26 3.36
N TYR A 39 -22.33 -4.48 3.75
CA TYR A 39 -23.02 -5.42 2.88
C TYR A 39 -24.36 -5.85 3.47
N PHE A 40 -25.34 -6.05 2.59
CA PHE A 40 -26.67 -6.52 2.96
C PHE A 40 -26.90 -7.88 2.32
N TYR A 41 -27.52 -8.79 3.05
CA TYR A 41 -27.84 -10.11 2.52
C TYR A 41 -29.18 -10.62 3.04
N ARG A 42 -29.79 -11.53 2.27
CA ARG A 42 -31.00 -12.27 2.69
C ARG A 42 -30.97 -13.68 2.14
N ALA A 43 -31.64 -14.60 2.82
CA ALA A 43 -31.88 -15.93 2.26
C ALA A 43 -32.94 -15.87 1.15
N TYR A 44 -32.80 -16.72 0.14
CA TYR A 44 -33.84 -16.96 -0.87
C TYR A 44 -34.00 -18.45 -1.13
N SER A 45 -35.20 -18.82 -1.56
CA SER A 45 -35.58 -20.16 -2.01
C SER A 45 -36.40 -20.04 -3.29
N ILE A 46 -36.19 -20.97 -4.22
CA ILE A 46 -36.94 -21.04 -5.48
C ILE A 46 -37.58 -22.43 -5.54
N ASN A 47 -38.87 -22.47 -5.86
CA ASN A 47 -39.60 -23.68 -6.20
C ASN A 47 -40.36 -23.48 -7.52
N GLU A 48 -41.15 -24.48 -7.93
CA GLU A 48 -41.93 -24.44 -9.17
C GLU A 48 -42.99 -23.34 -9.22
N ILE A 49 -43.38 -22.78 -8.06
CA ILE A 49 -44.40 -21.74 -7.93
C ILE A 49 -43.77 -20.34 -7.95
N GLY A 50 -42.52 -20.20 -7.49
CA GLY A 50 -41.81 -18.94 -7.53
C GLY A 50 -40.70 -18.81 -6.50
N GLU A 51 -40.31 -17.56 -6.24
CA GLU A 51 -39.24 -17.22 -5.32
C GLU A 51 -39.80 -16.70 -3.98
N SER A 52 -39.36 -17.32 -2.88
CA SER A 52 -39.57 -16.79 -1.54
C SER A 52 -38.26 -16.24 -0.99
N ARG A 53 -38.35 -15.09 -0.33
CA ARG A 53 -37.18 -14.35 0.14
C ARG A 53 -37.33 -13.97 1.61
N GLY A 54 -36.29 -14.25 2.40
CA GLY A 54 -36.24 -13.93 3.82
C GLY A 54 -35.92 -12.46 4.13
N THR A 55 -35.75 -12.18 5.42
CA THR A 55 -35.38 -10.87 5.97
C THR A 55 -33.97 -10.46 5.59
N ILE A 56 -33.79 -9.16 5.35
CA ILE A 56 -32.48 -8.56 5.10
C ILE A 56 -31.70 -8.45 6.41
N LYS A 57 -30.45 -8.88 6.38
CA LYS A 57 -29.43 -8.71 7.41
C LYS A 57 -28.29 -7.86 6.85
N ARG A 58 -27.54 -7.21 7.74
CA ARG A 58 -26.37 -6.39 7.41
C ARG A 58 -25.15 -6.94 8.14
N PHE A 59 -23.99 -6.87 7.49
CA PHE A 59 -22.68 -6.99 8.12
C PHE A 59 -21.74 -5.94 7.53
N SER A 60 -20.70 -5.58 8.28
CA SER A 60 -19.69 -4.60 7.88
C SER A 60 -18.35 -5.30 7.79
N MET A 61 -17.64 -5.10 6.68
CA MET A 61 -16.26 -5.58 6.60
C MET A 61 -15.37 -4.65 7.44
N PRO A 62 -14.40 -5.21 8.19
CA PRO A 62 -13.45 -4.37 8.90
C PRO A 62 -12.69 -3.51 7.89
N GLU A 63 -12.32 -2.29 8.28
CA GLU A 63 -11.36 -1.50 7.51
C GLU A 63 -10.03 -2.24 7.45
N GLU A 64 -9.43 -2.30 6.26
CA GLU A 64 -8.06 -2.78 6.13
C GLU A 64 -7.16 -1.74 6.77
N LYS A 65 -6.46 -2.14 7.82
CA LYS A 65 -5.44 -1.29 8.43
C LYS A 65 -4.28 -1.17 7.46
N SER A 66 -3.84 0.05 7.22
CA SER A 66 -2.59 0.30 6.52
C SER A 66 -1.43 -0.22 7.38
N TRP A 67 -0.34 -0.63 6.71
CA TRP A 67 0.88 -1.11 7.35
C TRP A 67 1.42 -0.13 8.41
N HIS A 68 1.18 1.17 8.20
CA HIS A 68 1.68 2.23 9.07
C HIS A 68 0.75 2.59 10.25
N ASP A 69 -0.46 2.03 10.31
CA ASP A 69 -1.46 2.42 11.33
C ASP A 69 -1.08 2.00 12.75
N ILE A 70 -0.15 1.06 12.88
CA ILE A 70 0.41 0.62 14.15
C ILE A 70 1.38 1.64 14.77
N PHE A 71 1.91 2.59 13.97
CA PHE A 71 2.91 3.54 14.43
C PHE A 71 2.26 4.83 14.94
N PRO A 72 2.78 5.42 16.04
CA PRO A 72 2.24 6.63 16.62
C PRO A 72 2.30 7.80 15.65
N VAL A 73 1.24 8.61 15.62
CA VAL A 73 1.17 9.87 14.88
C VAL A 73 1.65 11.01 15.78
N PHE A 74 2.48 11.89 15.24
CA PHE A 74 2.90 13.11 15.89
C PHE A 74 2.61 14.34 15.01
N GLU A 75 3.17 15.50 15.37
CA GLU A 75 2.91 16.79 14.74
C GLU A 75 2.97 16.73 13.20
N GLY A 76 1.98 17.34 12.55
CA GLY A 76 1.92 17.39 11.08
C GLY A 76 1.57 16.08 10.39
N GLY A 77 1.12 15.05 11.12
CA GLY A 77 0.73 13.75 10.55
C GLY A 77 1.89 12.78 10.34
N TRP A 78 3.10 13.18 10.74
CA TRP A 78 4.27 12.31 10.71
C TRP A 78 4.12 11.13 11.66
N ARG A 79 4.80 10.03 11.34
CA ARG A 79 4.85 8.80 12.11
C ARG A 79 6.29 8.37 12.35
N LEU A 80 6.50 7.67 13.46
CA LEU A 80 7.79 7.10 13.84
C LEU A 80 7.67 5.58 13.96
N SER A 81 8.41 4.86 13.14
CA SER A 81 8.66 3.43 13.30
C SER A 81 10.01 3.23 13.97
N GLU A 82 10.07 2.38 15.00
CA GLU A 82 11.31 2.09 15.73
C GLU A 82 12.39 1.46 14.84
N TRP A 83 11.98 0.75 13.78
CA TRP A 83 12.90 0.10 12.86
C TRP A 83 12.99 0.81 11.51
N PHE A 84 11.88 1.34 10.98
CA PHE A 84 11.85 1.93 9.63
C PHE A 84 12.24 3.41 9.66
N GLY A 85 12.10 4.08 10.80
CA GLY A 85 12.39 5.51 10.93
C GLY A 85 11.16 6.39 10.81
N THR A 86 11.40 7.67 10.52
CA THR A 86 10.38 8.72 10.51
C THR A 86 9.85 8.97 9.10
N PHE A 87 8.53 9.02 8.93
CA PHE A 87 7.91 9.23 7.63
C PHE A 87 6.54 9.92 7.73
N LEU A 88 6.12 10.54 6.62
CA LEU A 88 4.81 11.15 6.45
C LEU A 88 4.01 10.38 5.39
N PRO A 89 2.95 9.65 5.77
CA PRO A 89 2.14 8.88 4.82
C PRO A 89 1.08 9.71 4.10
N PHE A 90 0.74 9.29 2.89
CA PHE A 90 -0.33 9.85 2.06
C PHE A 90 -1.33 8.75 1.65
N GLU A 91 -2.58 9.12 1.38
CA GLU A 91 -3.68 8.17 1.10
C GLU A 91 -3.45 7.30 -0.14
N ASN A 92 -2.58 7.73 -1.06
CA ASN A 92 -2.27 7.03 -2.30
C ASN A 92 -1.08 6.06 -2.18
N GLY A 93 -0.69 5.66 -0.96
CA GLY A 93 0.39 4.70 -0.72
C GLY A 93 1.80 5.30 -0.78
N TRP A 94 1.94 6.58 -1.17
CA TRP A 94 3.20 7.29 -1.06
C TRP A 94 3.50 7.67 0.38
N ILE A 95 4.78 7.68 0.72
CA ILE A 95 5.28 8.34 1.92
C ILE A 95 6.42 9.29 1.54
N TYR A 96 6.59 10.33 2.35
CA TYR A 96 7.85 11.05 2.42
C TYR A 96 8.63 10.52 3.64
N HIS A 97 9.66 9.72 3.38
CA HIS A 97 10.54 9.16 4.39
C HIS A 97 11.68 10.15 4.69
N GLN A 98 11.95 10.45 5.96
CA GLN A 98 12.90 11.50 6.35
C GLN A 98 14.30 11.29 5.76
N GLU A 99 14.73 10.04 5.60
CA GLU A 99 16.06 9.71 5.09
C GLU A 99 16.08 9.13 3.67
N LEU A 100 14.95 8.64 3.15
CA LEU A 100 14.87 8.06 1.80
C LEU A 100 14.22 9.01 0.79
N GLY A 101 13.57 10.08 1.25
CA GLY A 101 12.74 10.92 0.41
C GLY A 101 11.43 10.23 0.02
N TRP A 102 10.97 10.48 -1.19
CA TRP A 102 9.71 9.93 -1.70
C TRP A 102 9.84 8.45 -2.04
N VAL A 103 9.02 7.61 -1.41
CA VAL A 103 8.89 6.19 -1.75
C VAL A 103 7.42 5.77 -1.70
N PHE A 104 7.02 4.90 -2.63
CA PHE A 104 5.71 4.26 -2.56
C PHE A 104 5.84 2.98 -1.75
N VAL A 105 4.92 2.73 -0.81
CA VAL A 105 5.02 1.59 0.10
C VAL A 105 3.80 0.69 0.01
N THR A 106 4.04 -0.61 -0.16
CA THR A 106 3.01 -1.64 -0.05
C THR A 106 3.50 -2.79 0.82
N SER A 107 2.60 -3.38 1.61
CA SER A 107 2.94 -4.56 2.43
C SER A 107 2.98 -5.81 1.57
N ASP A 108 3.91 -6.72 1.88
CA ASP A 108 3.94 -8.07 1.30
C ASP A 108 2.96 -9.05 1.98
N LYS A 109 2.15 -8.55 2.92
CA LYS A 109 1.18 -9.30 3.75
C LYS A 109 1.82 -10.31 4.72
N ARG A 110 3.14 -10.24 4.93
CA ARG A 110 3.96 -11.10 5.80
C ARG A 110 4.96 -10.25 6.60
N ASP A 111 4.50 -9.09 7.07
CA ASP A 111 5.25 -8.12 7.86
C ASP A 111 6.41 -7.40 7.12
N GLY A 112 6.64 -7.70 5.83
CA GLY A 112 7.57 -6.98 4.98
C GLY A 112 6.94 -5.83 4.20
N LEU A 113 7.79 -4.92 3.76
CA LEU A 113 7.45 -3.76 2.95
C LEU A 113 8.20 -3.80 1.62
N TRP A 114 7.45 -3.60 0.55
CA TRP A 114 7.99 -3.22 -0.74
C TRP A 114 7.95 -1.70 -0.90
N LEU A 115 9.10 -1.12 -1.21
CA LEU A 115 9.34 0.29 -1.41
C LEU A 115 9.67 0.50 -2.88
N TRP A 116 8.88 1.28 -3.61
CA TRP A 116 9.33 1.76 -4.91
C TRP A 116 10.11 3.06 -4.72
N HIS A 117 11.34 3.08 -5.21
CA HIS A 117 12.22 4.23 -5.22
C HIS A 117 12.59 4.57 -6.66
N GLU A 118 12.54 5.84 -7.04
CA GLU A 118 12.72 6.29 -8.43
C GLU A 118 14.01 5.75 -9.08
N SER A 119 15.13 5.75 -8.35
CA SER A 119 16.42 5.32 -8.88
C SER A 119 16.67 3.81 -8.85
N HIS A 120 15.92 3.04 -8.05
CA HIS A 120 16.23 1.63 -7.78
C HIS A 120 15.06 0.68 -8.03
N GLY A 121 13.89 1.19 -8.42
CA GLY A 121 12.70 0.38 -8.61
C GLY A 121 12.19 -0.19 -7.29
N TRP A 122 11.76 -1.45 -7.32
CA TRP A 122 11.18 -2.12 -6.16
C TRP A 122 12.26 -2.69 -5.22
N LEU A 123 12.25 -2.21 -3.99
CA LEU A 123 13.12 -2.61 -2.89
C LEU A 123 12.29 -3.31 -1.81
N TRP A 124 12.76 -4.40 -1.23
CA TRP A 124 12.09 -5.08 -0.12
C TRP A 124 12.88 -4.98 1.18
N THR A 125 12.18 -4.78 2.29
CA THR A 125 12.76 -4.79 3.64
C THR A 125 11.70 -5.17 4.68
N MET A 126 12.13 -5.40 5.91
CA MET A 126 11.26 -5.66 7.07
C MET A 126 11.99 -5.31 8.37
N GLU A 127 11.29 -5.36 9.48
CA GLU A 127 11.89 -5.29 10.80
C GLU A 127 12.98 -6.37 10.96
N GLY A 128 14.16 -5.99 11.45
CA GLY A 128 15.33 -6.87 11.56
C GLY A 128 16.12 -7.07 10.25
N VAL A 129 15.59 -6.63 9.11
CA VAL A 129 16.31 -6.59 7.82
C VAL A 129 16.76 -5.17 7.49
N TRP A 130 15.96 -4.14 7.80
CA TRP A 130 16.40 -2.75 7.68
C TRP A 130 17.73 -2.52 8.44
N PRO A 131 18.72 -1.78 7.86
CA PRO A 131 18.66 -0.97 6.64
C PRO A 131 19.10 -1.70 5.35
N TYR A 132 19.04 -3.03 5.31
CA TYR A 132 19.22 -3.81 4.07
C TYR A 132 17.93 -3.81 3.25
N LEU A 133 18.09 -3.71 1.94
CA LEU A 133 17.03 -3.55 0.94
C LEU A 133 17.29 -4.50 -0.22
N TYR A 134 16.42 -5.48 -0.45
CA TYR A 134 16.52 -6.37 -1.61
C TYR A 134 15.96 -5.66 -2.85
N CYS A 135 16.80 -5.41 -3.84
CA CYS A 135 16.40 -4.83 -5.12
C CYS A 135 15.88 -5.92 -6.06
N ASN A 136 14.60 -5.83 -6.42
CA ASN A 136 13.94 -6.80 -7.31
C ASN A 136 14.57 -6.81 -8.69
N ASP A 137 14.85 -5.63 -9.25
CA ASP A 137 15.28 -5.47 -10.64
C ASP A 137 16.68 -6.03 -10.88
N THR A 138 17.57 -5.91 -9.88
CA THR A 138 18.94 -6.43 -9.96
C THR A 138 19.13 -7.77 -9.24
N SER A 139 18.10 -8.27 -8.56
CA SER A 139 18.15 -9.47 -7.72
C SER A 139 19.33 -9.45 -6.73
N ASN A 140 19.58 -8.29 -6.12
CA ASN A 140 20.72 -8.08 -5.23
C ASN A 140 20.34 -7.21 -4.01
N TRP A 141 21.16 -7.25 -2.97
CA TRP A 141 21.01 -6.43 -1.76
C TRP A 141 21.71 -5.08 -1.87
N LEU A 142 20.99 -4.05 -1.47
CA LEU A 142 21.49 -2.72 -1.17
C LEU A 142 21.52 -2.54 0.36
N TYR A 143 22.49 -1.78 0.86
CA TYR A 143 22.51 -1.33 2.25
C TYR A 143 22.37 0.18 2.28
N PHE A 144 21.30 0.67 2.91
CA PHE A 144 21.09 2.10 3.10
C PHE A 144 22.03 2.64 4.18
N ILE A 145 22.84 3.65 3.82
CA ILE A 145 23.87 4.19 4.71
C ILE A 145 23.35 5.43 5.44
N LYS A 146 22.89 6.41 4.68
CA LYS A 146 22.39 7.71 5.17
C LYS A 146 21.84 8.55 4.02
N ASN A 147 21.11 9.60 4.37
CA ASN A 147 20.84 10.71 3.46
C ASN A 147 21.99 11.73 3.50
N LEU A 148 22.52 12.13 2.35
CA LEU A 148 23.24 13.39 2.17
C LEU A 148 22.29 14.35 1.46
N PRO A 149 22.22 15.66 1.76
CA PRO A 149 21.10 16.56 1.43
C PRO A 149 20.23 16.18 0.20
N GLY A 150 19.19 15.36 0.41
CA GLY A 150 18.24 14.93 -0.64
C GLY A 150 18.66 13.72 -1.51
N MET A 151 19.80 13.12 -1.22
CA MET A 151 20.44 12.00 -1.92
C MET A 151 20.67 10.82 -0.95
N PRO A 152 19.77 9.83 -0.92
CA PRO A 152 20.01 8.61 -0.16
C PRO A 152 21.19 7.84 -0.76
N TYR A 153 22.13 7.47 0.11
CA TYR A 153 23.36 6.75 -0.25
C TYR A 153 23.22 5.28 0.07
N PHE A 154 23.54 4.43 -0.90
CA PHE A 154 23.47 2.98 -0.77
C PHE A 154 24.83 2.34 -1.03
N TYR A 155 25.06 1.19 -0.42
CA TYR A 155 26.11 0.28 -0.83
C TYR A 155 25.48 -0.90 -1.57
N ASP A 156 25.92 -1.15 -2.80
CA ASP A 156 25.44 -2.24 -3.64
C ASP A 156 26.37 -3.45 -3.51
N TYR A 157 25.85 -4.56 -2.95
CA TYR A 157 26.64 -5.78 -2.73
C TYR A 157 26.99 -6.55 -4.01
N GLY A 158 26.22 -6.40 -5.08
CA GLY A 158 26.42 -7.10 -6.35
C GLY A 158 27.49 -6.40 -7.19
N MET A 159 27.55 -5.07 -7.10
CA MET A 159 28.58 -4.25 -7.74
C MET A 159 29.82 -4.05 -6.86
N ASN A 160 29.73 -4.35 -5.56
CA ASN A 160 30.77 -4.11 -4.55
C ASN A 160 31.23 -2.64 -4.55
N ASN A 161 30.29 -1.70 -4.63
CA ASN A 161 30.56 -0.27 -4.70
C ASN A 161 29.46 0.56 -4.02
N TYR A 162 29.79 1.81 -3.68
CA TYR A 162 28.82 2.81 -3.27
C TYR A 162 28.06 3.33 -4.48
N TYR A 163 26.75 3.46 -4.33
CA TYR A 163 25.86 4.02 -5.35
C TYR A 163 25.10 5.21 -4.76
N HIS A 164 25.08 6.31 -5.52
CA HIS A 164 24.19 7.43 -5.30
C HIS A 164 23.61 7.85 -6.64
N PHE A 165 22.33 8.22 -6.65
CA PHE A 165 21.72 8.81 -7.82
C PHE A 165 21.83 10.33 -7.71
N GLU A 166 22.48 10.96 -8.69
CA GLU A 166 22.35 12.40 -8.85
C GLU A 166 20.95 12.68 -9.38
N VAL A 167 20.08 13.23 -8.54
CA VAL A 167 18.83 13.83 -9.02
C VAL A 167 19.26 14.96 -9.93
N GLY A 168 19.08 14.79 -11.24
CA GLY A 168 19.59 15.69 -12.26
C GLY A 168 19.10 17.13 -12.08
N PHE A 169 19.86 17.92 -11.33
CA PHE A 169 19.93 19.36 -11.43
C PHE A 169 21.41 19.69 -11.63
N PRO A 170 21.79 20.37 -12.72
CA PRO A 170 23.19 20.75 -12.93
C PRO A 170 23.61 21.60 -11.74
N ILE A 171 24.61 21.13 -10.99
CA ILE A 171 25.31 21.98 -10.03
C ILE A 171 26.24 22.85 -10.90
N ASP A 172 25.76 24.01 -11.31
CA ASP A 172 26.66 25.07 -11.73
C ASP A 172 27.31 25.66 -10.47
N ASP A 173 28.64 25.78 -10.52
CA ASP A 173 29.52 26.00 -9.37
C ASP A 173 29.43 27.43 -8.78
N ASN A 174 28.27 28.09 -8.86
CA ASN A 174 28.13 29.54 -8.64
C ASN A 174 26.86 30.02 -7.90
N THR A 175 26.12 29.19 -7.16
CA THR A 175 24.99 29.69 -6.35
C THR A 175 24.88 29.04 -4.97
N ALA A 176 25.92 29.16 -4.15
CA ALA A 176 25.81 28.89 -2.70
C ALA A 176 24.86 29.86 -1.96
N ASP A 177 24.40 30.94 -2.59
CA ASP A 177 23.56 31.97 -1.97
C ASP A 177 22.05 31.88 -2.32
N GLU A 178 21.59 30.91 -3.10
CA GLU A 178 20.15 30.75 -3.41
C GLU A 178 19.44 29.59 -2.67
N HIS A 179 20.16 28.77 -1.91
CA HIS A 179 19.60 27.58 -1.25
C HIS A 179 18.71 27.84 -0.01
N MET A 180 18.32 29.08 0.26
CA MET A 180 17.34 29.41 1.33
C MET A 180 15.96 29.89 0.83
N HIS A 181 15.70 29.91 -0.49
CA HIS A 181 14.44 30.47 -1.03
C HIS A 181 13.52 29.49 -1.79
N MET A 182 13.74 28.18 -1.74
CA MET A 182 12.73 27.21 -2.24
C MET A 182 11.66 26.90 -1.18
N ASN A 183 11.06 27.94 -0.60
CA ASN A 183 9.71 27.88 -0.04
C ASN A 183 8.80 28.62 -1.02
N ASN A 184 7.80 27.90 -1.55
CA ASN A 184 6.74 28.36 -2.48
C ASN A 184 6.97 28.05 -3.97
N LYS A 185 6.96 26.76 -4.33
CA LYS A 185 6.29 26.35 -5.57
C LYS A 185 4.84 25.98 -5.26
N THR A 186 3.99 27.00 -5.23
CA THR A 186 2.55 26.83 -5.40
C THR A 186 2.28 26.79 -6.90
N THR A 187 2.16 25.61 -7.51
CA THR A 187 1.40 25.40 -8.77
C THR A 187 1.19 23.89 -8.96
N THR A 188 -0.07 23.46 -8.81
CA THR A 188 -0.69 22.21 -9.27
C THR A 188 -0.09 20.89 -8.78
N GLY A 189 -0.90 20.11 -8.06
CA GLY A 189 -0.53 18.81 -7.50
C GLY A 189 0.18 17.91 -8.50
N SER A 190 1.50 17.78 -8.35
CA SER A 190 2.24 16.68 -8.92
C SER A 190 1.98 15.48 -8.03
N VAL A 191 0.93 14.73 -8.36
CA VAL A 191 0.82 13.35 -7.89
C VAL A 191 2.08 12.65 -8.39
N ASN A 192 2.96 12.19 -7.50
CA ASN A 192 4.08 11.34 -7.89
C ASN A 192 3.50 10.20 -8.76
N PRO A 193 4.06 9.93 -9.94
CA PRO A 193 3.50 8.95 -10.86
C PRO A 193 3.37 7.60 -10.14
N GLU A 194 2.29 6.86 -10.36
CA GLU A 194 2.17 5.52 -9.78
C GLU A 194 3.36 4.66 -10.20
N PRO A 195 3.95 3.88 -9.26
CA PRO A 195 5.06 3.02 -9.59
C PRO A 195 4.65 1.97 -10.63
N GLY A 196 5.58 1.62 -11.53
CA GLY A 196 5.36 0.55 -12.50
C GLY A 196 5.02 -0.78 -11.81
N PRO A 197 4.27 -1.69 -12.48
CA PRO A 197 3.84 -2.95 -11.87
C PRO A 197 5.04 -3.76 -11.39
N MET A 198 4.94 -4.31 -10.18
CA MET A 198 5.95 -5.22 -9.64
C MET A 198 5.94 -6.52 -10.45
N SER A 199 7.05 -6.81 -11.14
CA SER A 199 7.24 -8.06 -11.87
C SER A 199 8.12 -8.99 -11.04
N PHE A 200 7.52 -10.07 -10.51
CA PHE A 200 8.29 -11.16 -9.95
C PHE A 200 8.95 -11.94 -11.10
N GLY A 201 10.27 -12.02 -11.12
CA GLY A 201 10.99 -12.93 -12.01
C GLY A 201 10.54 -14.38 -11.74
N GLN A 202 10.24 -15.12 -12.81
CA GLN A 202 9.92 -16.55 -12.75
C GLN A 202 11.13 -17.40 -12.37
#